data_AF-A0A9Q0RUV0-F1
#
_entry.id   AF-A0A9Q0RUV0-F1
#
_cell.length_a   1.000
_cell.length_b   1.000
_cell.length_c   1.000
_cell.angle_alpha   90.00
_cell.angle_beta   90.00
_cell.angle_gamma   90.00
#
_symmetry.space_group_name_H-M   'P 1'
#
loop_
_entity.id
_entity.type
_entity.pdbx_description
1 polymer ?
#
loop_
_entity_poly.entity_id
_entity_poly.type
_entity_poly.pdbx_seq_one_letter_code
_entity_poly.pdbx_strand_id
1 'polypeptide(L)'
;MYIMDEEMLISRARDERQKIFERYDRGRTADAADVDPWEDVAYEVYHKMDKYGFIHDERIERKEVGENYYVQYQREKKWLSMLRRWNKKDTVEKLKGRIYKGIPNKLRSAVRLEPNLNYLIPEIY
;
A
#
# COMPACT_ATOMS: atom_id res chain seq x y z
N MET A 1 -20.06 -0.49 47.33
CA MET A 1 -20.36 -1.44 46.25
C MET A 1 -19.58 -1.10 44.97
N TYR A 2 -18.32 -0.65 45.06
CA TYR A 2 -17.52 -0.17 43.90
C TYR A 2 -16.09 -0.76 43.89
N ILE A 3 -15.60 -1.26 45.04
CA ILE A 3 -14.24 -1.80 45.20
C ILE A 3 -14.11 -3.21 44.59
N MET A 4 -15.18 -4.01 44.61
CA MET A 4 -15.18 -5.38 44.06
C MET A 4 -15.12 -5.42 42.52
N ASP A 5 -15.66 -4.40 41.84
CA ASP A 5 -15.61 -4.31 40.38
C ASP A 5 -14.20 -3.90 39.90
N GLU A 6 -13.53 -2.99 40.62
CA GLU A 6 -12.14 -2.62 40.32
C GLU A 6 -11.17 -3.78 40.54
N GLU A 7 -11.27 -4.51 41.65
CA GLU A 7 -10.43 -5.69 41.90
C GLU A 7 -10.66 -6.80 40.86
N MET A 8 -11.91 -7.01 40.44
CA MET A 8 -12.23 -7.97 39.37
C MET A 8 -11.61 -7.54 38.03
N LEU A 9 -11.68 -6.26 37.70
CA LEU A 9 -11.06 -5.70 36.48
C LEU A 9 -9.54 -5.84 36.51
N ILE A 10 -8.91 -5.57 37.65
CA ILE A 10 -7.46 -5.71 37.84
C ILE A 10 -7.03 -7.18 37.71
N SER A 11 -7.80 -8.11 38.30
CA SER A 11 -7.54 -9.55 38.18
C SER A 11 -7.66 -10.01 36.73
N ARG A 12 -8.72 -9.60 36.02
CA ARG A 12 -8.90 -9.93 34.60
C ARG A 12 -7.77 -9.37 33.74
N ALA A 13 -7.36 -8.12 33.97
CA ALA A 13 -6.23 -7.51 33.25
C ALA A 13 -4.91 -8.23 33.51
N ARG A 14 -4.70 -8.75 34.73
CA ARG A 14 -3.53 -9.55 35.09
C ARG A 14 -3.53 -10.89 34.35
N ASP A 15 -4.67 -11.56 34.28
CA ASP A 15 -4.81 -12.84 33.57
C ASP A 15 -4.64 -12.66 32.06
N GLU A 16 -5.22 -11.61 31.47
CA GLU A 16 -5.04 -11.25 30.06
C GLU A 16 -3.56 -10.94 29.75
N ARG A 17 -2.91 -10.17 30.61
CA ARG A 17 -1.48 -9.86 30.50
C ARG A 17 -0.61 -11.12 30.59
N GLN A 18 -0.91 -12.02 31.53
CA GLN A 18 -0.17 -13.28 31.67
C GLN A 18 -0.32 -14.15 30.42
N LYS A 19 -1.53 -14.28 29.87
CA LYS A 19 -1.77 -15.00 28.61
C LYS A 19 -0.98 -14.43 27.44
N ILE A 20 -0.82 -13.10 27.38
CA ILE A 20 -0.01 -12.45 26.35
C ILE A 20 1.46 -12.85 26.52
N PHE A 21 2.03 -12.79 27.72
CA PHE A 21 3.42 -13.23 27.95
C PHE A 21 3.64 -14.70 27.60
N GLU A 22 2.74 -15.58 28.01
CA GLU A 22 2.80 -17.02 27.68
C GLU A 22 2.72 -17.30 26.17
N ARG A 23 2.07 -16.42 25.39
CA ARG A 23 2.08 -16.49 23.92
C ARG A 23 3.43 -16.06 23.34
N TYR A 24 4.03 -14.98 23.85
CA TYR A 24 5.35 -14.53 23.40
C TYR A 24 6.46 -15.52 23.77
N ASP A 25 6.43 -16.10 24.98
CA ASP A 25 7.44 -17.07 25.45
C ASP A 25 7.42 -18.38 24.63
N ARG A 26 6.24 -18.83 24.18
CA ARG A 26 6.10 -20.04 23.34
C ARG A 26 6.58 -19.85 21.90
N GLY A 27 6.55 -18.62 21.39
CA GLY A 27 6.89 -18.32 20.00
C GLY A 27 5.94 -18.98 18.97
N ARG A 28 6.32 -18.94 17.70
CA ARG A 28 5.57 -19.55 16.58
C ARG A 28 6.04 -21.00 16.35
N THR A 29 5.62 -21.93 17.20
CA THR A 29 5.82 -23.37 16.98
C THR A 29 4.65 -23.96 16.17
N ALA A 30 4.84 -25.07 15.47
CA ALA A 30 3.79 -25.72 14.66
C ALA A 30 2.57 -26.16 15.49
N ASP A 31 2.75 -26.24 16.81
CA ASP A 31 1.76 -26.63 17.81
C ASP A 31 1.24 -25.41 18.62
N ALA A 32 1.65 -24.19 18.25
CA ALA A 32 1.29 -22.96 18.94
C ALA A 32 -0.17 -22.56 18.64
N ALA A 33 -1.04 -22.89 19.59
CA ALA A 33 -2.29 -22.24 19.98
C ALA A 33 -2.94 -21.29 18.95
N ASP A 34 -4.12 -21.67 18.47
CA ASP A 34 -5.24 -20.81 18.04
C ASP A 34 -4.86 -19.39 17.58
N VAL A 35 -3.94 -19.30 16.63
CA VAL A 35 -3.70 -18.04 15.92
C VAL A 35 -4.88 -17.91 14.97
N ASP A 36 -5.69 -16.89 15.18
CA ASP A 36 -6.80 -16.66 14.28
C ASP A 36 -6.26 -16.51 12.85
N PRO A 37 -6.96 -17.04 11.83
CA PRO A 37 -6.46 -16.98 10.46
C PRO A 37 -6.07 -15.58 10.00
N TRP A 38 -6.70 -14.51 10.52
CA TRP A 38 -6.38 -13.12 10.20
C TRP A 38 -5.11 -12.58 10.88
N GLU A 39 -4.60 -13.22 11.94
CA GLU A 39 -3.32 -12.86 12.57
C GLU A 39 -2.14 -13.43 11.76
N ASP A 40 -2.37 -14.39 10.85
CA ASP A 40 -1.33 -14.94 10.00
C ASP A 40 -1.01 -14.03 8.81
N VAL A 41 0.28 -13.79 8.59
CA VAL A 41 0.80 -13.11 7.39
C VAL A 41 0.49 -13.89 6.11
N ALA A 42 0.32 -15.20 6.22
CA ALA A 42 -0.07 -16.08 5.11
C ALA A 42 -1.59 -16.06 4.82
N TYR A 43 -2.39 -15.26 5.53
CA TYR A 43 -3.82 -15.16 5.29
C TYR A 43 -4.12 -14.63 3.89
N GLU A 44 -4.89 -15.40 3.12
CA GLU A 44 -5.09 -15.17 1.69
C GLU A 44 -5.72 -13.81 1.38
N VAL A 45 -6.57 -13.27 2.28
CA VAL A 45 -7.19 -11.95 2.11
C VAL A 45 -6.14 -10.84 1.99
N TYR A 46 -5.00 -10.96 2.68
CA TYR A 46 -3.89 -10.00 2.58
C TYR A 46 -3.12 -10.10 1.26
N HIS A 47 -3.35 -11.15 0.47
CA HIS A 47 -2.74 -11.35 -0.84
C HIS A 47 -3.71 -11.03 -2.00
N LYS A 48 -4.98 -10.77 -1.69
CA LYS A 48 -6.00 -10.32 -2.65
C LYS A 48 -6.10 -8.80 -2.78
N MET A 49 -5.43 -8.05 -1.92
CA MET A 49 -5.44 -6.59 -1.97
C MET A 49 -4.34 -6.03 -2.88
N ASP A 50 -4.71 -5.11 -3.77
CA ASP A 50 -3.76 -4.31 -4.55
C ASP A 50 -3.11 -3.19 -3.71
N LYS A 51 -2.05 -2.57 -4.23
CA LYS A 51 -1.35 -1.42 -3.64
C LYS A 51 -2.24 -0.22 -3.32
N TYR A 52 -3.42 -0.12 -3.96
CA TYR A 52 -4.40 0.94 -3.72
C TYR A 52 -5.48 0.55 -2.70
N GLY A 53 -5.44 -0.69 -2.18
CA GLY A 53 -6.42 -1.18 -1.20
C GLY A 53 -7.70 -1.75 -1.82
N PHE A 54 -7.77 -1.91 -3.14
CA PHE A 54 -8.88 -2.64 -3.78
C PHE A 54 -8.69 -4.15 -3.58
N ILE A 55 -9.78 -4.84 -3.26
CA ILE A 55 -9.82 -6.30 -3.06
C ILE A 55 -10.16 -6.96 -4.39
N HIS A 56 -9.40 -7.99 -4.77
CA HIS A 56 -9.61 -8.78 -5.97
C HIS A 56 -10.08 -10.20 -5.62
N ASP A 57 -10.74 -10.87 -6.57
CA ASP A 57 -11.22 -12.25 -6.38
C ASP A 57 -10.05 -13.25 -6.29
N GLU A 58 -9.01 -13.01 -7.08
CA GLU A 58 -7.80 -13.83 -7.18
C GLU A 58 -6.60 -13.20 -6.44
N ARG A 59 -5.61 -14.04 -6.15
CA ARG A 59 -4.35 -13.62 -5.53
C ARG A 59 -3.55 -12.76 -6.49
N ILE A 60 -3.06 -11.61 -6.02
CA ILE A 60 -2.15 -10.77 -6.81
C ILE A 60 -0.70 -11.17 -6.54
N GLU A 61 0.03 -11.51 -7.59
CA GLU A 61 1.48 -11.66 -7.52
C GLU A 61 2.13 -10.32 -7.14
N ARG A 62 2.63 -10.22 -5.90
CA ARG A 62 3.40 -9.06 -5.46
C ARG A 62 4.79 -9.12 -6.10
N LYS A 63 5.03 -8.25 -7.11
CA LYS A 63 6.39 -7.97 -7.58
C LYS A 63 7.21 -7.38 -6.44
N GLU A 64 8.44 -7.85 -6.27
CA GLU A 64 9.34 -7.39 -5.23
C GLU A 64 9.47 -5.85 -5.25
N VAL A 65 9.20 -5.23 -4.10
CA VAL A 65 9.11 -3.77 -3.96
C VAL A 65 10.48 -3.09 -4.11
N GLY A 66 11.57 -3.83 -3.86
CA GLY A 66 12.93 -3.31 -3.72
C GLY A 66 13.59 -2.81 -5.01
N GLU A 67 13.59 -3.61 -6.09
CA GLU A 67 14.30 -3.25 -7.33
C GLU A 67 13.65 -2.05 -8.07
N ASN A 68 12.40 -1.73 -7.75
CA ASN A 68 11.64 -0.75 -8.50
C ASN A 68 11.86 0.70 -8.02
N TYR A 69 12.26 0.94 -6.77
CA TYR A 69 12.23 2.30 -6.20
C TYR A 69 13.14 3.30 -6.94
N TYR A 70 14.39 2.92 -7.20
CA TYR A 70 15.34 3.80 -7.89
C TYR A 70 14.87 4.12 -9.32
N VAL A 71 14.34 3.12 -10.04
CA VAL A 71 13.79 3.31 -11.38
C VAL A 71 12.59 4.24 -11.35
N GLN A 72 11.66 4.08 -10.41
CA GLN A 72 10.51 4.98 -10.25
C GLN A 72 10.96 6.41 -9.92
N TYR A 73 11.95 6.57 -9.03
CA TYR A 73 12.51 7.87 -8.70
C TYR A 73 13.11 8.58 -9.93
N GLN A 74 13.89 7.86 -10.76
CA GLN A 74 14.45 8.44 -11.99
C GLN A 74 13.35 8.79 -13.00
N ARG A 75 12.29 7.97 -13.10
CA ARG A 75 11.11 8.29 -13.91
C ARG A 75 10.44 9.57 -13.42
N GLU A 76 10.18 9.70 -12.13
CA GLU A 76 9.59 10.90 -11.51
C GLU A 76 10.42 12.15 -11.82
N LYS A 77 11.74 12.11 -11.61
CA LYS A 77 12.65 13.23 -11.92
C LYS A 77 12.56 13.64 -13.40
N LYS A 78 12.53 12.67 -14.32
CA LYS A 78 12.40 12.94 -15.74
C LYS A 78 11.06 13.60 -16.07
N TRP A 79 9.97 13.09 -15.51
CA TRP A 79 8.64 13.66 -15.67
C TRP A 79 8.56 15.10 -15.15
N LEU A 80 9.08 15.38 -13.96
CA LEU A 80 9.17 16.75 -13.44
C LEU A 80 9.94 17.68 -14.38
N SER A 81 11.04 17.21 -14.99
CA SER A 81 11.82 18.01 -15.95
C SER A 81 11.06 18.35 -17.24
N MET A 82 10.12 17.49 -17.65
CA MET A 82 9.26 17.69 -18.83
C MET A 82 8.08 18.60 -18.48
N LEU A 83 7.46 18.37 -17.32
CA LEU A 83 6.38 19.23 -16.81
C LEU A 83 6.85 20.67 -16.58
N ARG A 84 8.11 20.92 -16.20
CA ARG A 84 8.63 22.30 -16.12
C ARG A 84 8.77 23.02 -17.46
N ARG A 85 8.87 22.28 -18.57
CA ARG A 85 9.14 22.83 -19.93
C ARG A 85 8.06 22.43 -20.93
N TRP A 86 6.84 22.21 -20.45
CA TRP A 86 5.75 21.63 -21.21
C TRP A 86 5.26 22.53 -22.35
N ASN A 87 5.48 23.85 -22.30
CA ASN A 87 5.13 24.81 -23.36
C ASN A 87 5.91 24.60 -24.66
N LYS A 88 6.99 23.81 -24.67
CA LYS A 88 7.78 23.54 -25.88
C LYS A 88 7.17 22.38 -26.67
N LYS A 89 6.92 22.58 -27.98
CA LYS A 89 6.35 21.55 -28.88
C LYS A 89 7.09 20.20 -28.78
N ASP A 90 8.41 20.20 -28.81
CA ASP A 90 9.22 18.97 -28.68
C ASP A 90 8.99 18.22 -27.36
N THR A 91 8.68 18.96 -26.29
CA THR A 91 8.42 18.36 -24.98
C THR A 91 7.02 17.76 -24.93
N VAL A 92 6.03 18.41 -25.57
CA VAL A 92 4.66 17.88 -25.69
C VAL A 92 4.64 16.55 -26.45
N GLU A 93 5.35 16.45 -27.57
CA GLU A 93 5.42 15.19 -28.34
C GLU A 93 6.07 14.06 -27.53
N LYS A 94 7.14 14.38 -26.78
CA LYS A 94 7.76 13.43 -25.86
C LYS A 94 6.82 13.03 -24.72
N LEU A 95 6.00 13.96 -24.24
CA LEU A 95 5.03 13.71 -23.17
C LEU A 95 3.93 12.75 -23.65
N LYS A 96 3.38 12.96 -24.86
CA LYS A 96 2.40 12.06 -25.50
C LYS A 96 2.87 10.61 -25.48
N GLY A 97 4.05 10.35 -26.05
CA GLY A 97 4.61 8.98 -26.08
C GLY A 97 4.90 8.41 -24.69
N ARG A 98 5.11 9.24 -23.67
CA ARG A 98 5.33 8.78 -22.29
C ARG A 98 4.05 8.55 -21.52
N ILE A 99 2.97 9.26 -21.83
CA ILE A 99 1.63 8.99 -21.26
C ILE A 99 1.21 7.57 -21.63
N TYR A 100 1.40 7.14 -22.88
CA TYR A 100 1.17 5.75 -23.31
C TYR A 100 2.02 4.72 -22.54
N LYS A 101 3.23 5.08 -22.11
CA LYS A 101 4.09 4.23 -21.26
C LYS A 101 3.70 4.25 -19.77
N GLY A 102 2.74 5.09 -19.40
CA GLY A 102 2.26 5.24 -18.04
C GLY A 102 2.90 6.42 -17.29
N ILE A 103 2.01 7.17 -16.64
CA ILE A 103 2.32 8.28 -15.74
C ILE A 103 2.79 7.73 -14.37
N PRO A 104 3.91 8.21 -13.81
CA PRO A 104 4.36 7.85 -12.46
C PRO A 104 3.27 8.08 -11.43
N ASN A 105 3.12 7.16 -10.47
CA ASN A 105 2.00 7.18 -9.52
C ASN A 105 1.85 8.51 -8.79
N LYS A 106 2.96 9.11 -8.31
CA LYS A 106 2.95 10.40 -7.60
C LYS A 106 2.49 11.59 -8.45
N LEU A 107 2.60 11.49 -9.77
CA LEU A 107 2.28 12.58 -10.70
C LEU A 107 0.92 12.38 -11.39
N ARG A 108 0.24 11.24 -11.18
CA ARG A 108 -1.04 10.94 -11.84
C ARG A 108 -2.11 11.98 -11.55
N SER A 109 -2.29 12.34 -10.27
CA SER A 109 -3.28 13.33 -9.86
C SER A 109 -2.97 14.71 -10.46
N ALA A 110 -1.72 15.17 -10.33
CA ALA A 110 -1.28 16.42 -10.91
C ALA A 110 -1.56 16.47 -12.42
N VAL A 111 -1.06 15.50 -13.19
CA VAL A 111 -1.23 15.49 -14.65
C VAL A 111 -2.71 15.41 -15.08
N ARG A 112 -3.57 14.73 -14.31
CA ARG A 112 -5.02 14.64 -14.59
C ARG A 112 -5.80 15.90 -14.23
N LEU A 113 -5.31 16.69 -13.28
CA LEU A 113 -5.95 17.95 -12.90
C LEU A 113 -5.49 19.13 -13.77
N GLU A 114 -4.37 18.99 -14.50
CA GLU A 114 -3.86 20.01 -15.41
C GLU A 114 -4.72 20.14 -16.68
N PRO A 115 -5.51 21.23 -16.84
CA PRO A 115 -6.44 21.37 -17.96
C PRO A 115 -5.72 21.35 -19.32
N ASN A 116 -4.50 21.88 -19.34
CA ASN A 116 -3.64 21.94 -20.52
C ASN A 116 -2.99 20.61 -20.89
N LEU A 117 -3.18 19.55 -20.10
CA LEU A 117 -2.67 18.19 -20.41
C LEU A 117 -3.82 17.20 -20.63
N ASN A 118 -5.06 17.58 -20.33
CA ASN A 118 -6.23 16.70 -20.47
C ASN A 118 -6.42 16.19 -21.89
N TYR A 119 -6.16 17.03 -22.91
CA TYR A 119 -6.24 16.60 -24.32
C TYR A 119 -5.18 15.56 -24.72
N LEU A 120 -4.17 15.32 -23.87
CA LEU A 120 -3.10 14.34 -24.10
C LEU A 120 -3.37 13.00 -23.40
N ILE A 121 -4.29 12.98 -22.44
CA ILE A 121 -4.68 11.76 -21.74
C ILE A 121 -5.85 11.18 -22.54
N PRO A 122 -5.71 9.98 -23.13
CA PRO A 122 -6.86 9.29 -23.71
C PRO A 122 -7.94 9.16 -22.65
N GLU A 123 -9.18 9.49 -22.98
CA GLU A 123 -10.32 9.12 -22.13
C GLU A 123 -10.31 7.60 -22.04
N ILE A 124 -9.87 7.10 -20.89
CA ILE A 124 -9.87 5.67 -20.61
C ILE A 124 -11.35 5.34 -20.33
N TYR A 125 -11.96 4.56 -21.24
CA TYR A 125 -13.30 3.97 -21.12
C TYR A 125 -13.43 3.15 -19.84
#